data_AF-A0A2G2GJ97-F1
#
_entry.id   AF-A0A2G2GJ97-F1
#
_cell.length_a   1.000
_cell.length_b   1.000
_cell.length_c   1.000
_cell.angle_alpha   90.00
_cell.angle_beta   90.00
_cell.angle_gamma   90.00
#
_symmetry.space_group_name_H-M   'P 1'
#
loop_
_entity.id
_entity.type
_entity.pdbx_description
1 polymer ?
#
loop_
_entity_poly.entity_id
_entity_poly.type
_entity_poly.pdbx_seq_one_letter_code
_entity_poly.pdbx_strand_id
1 'polypeptide(L)'
;MIIELKTWVPVIVSFIAILSAFITYSWQKHVDRKTDLLKQRQQVYIKLLVSLTRQIVDSSPPNLAKLNEARAELFLVASDQVAISTGRFFKAQNRASSEEKSQGSVNNPDKILNQYTEMVFAMRKDCFEKSKLDILQAVDGLPIHYYKVQERTIVQ
;
A
#
# COMPACT_ATOMS: atom_id res chain seq x y z
N MET A 1 -22.07 48.22 36.02
CA MET A 1 -22.22 47.17 34.99
C MET A 1 -20.88 46.69 34.41
N ILE A 2 -19.91 47.56 34.08
CA ILE A 2 -18.59 47.13 33.55
C ILE A 2 -17.71 46.39 34.59
N ILE A 3 -17.88 46.72 35.87
CA ILE A 3 -17.09 46.13 36.98
C ILE A 3 -17.44 44.65 37.20
N GLU A 4 -18.70 44.26 37.03
CA GLU A 4 -19.11 42.86 37.21
C GLU A 4 -18.58 41.95 36.10
N LEU A 5 -18.48 42.44 34.87
CA LEU A 5 -17.95 41.66 33.76
C LEU A 5 -16.47 41.31 33.95
N LYS A 6 -15.66 42.25 34.49
CA LYS A 6 -14.22 42.03 34.75
C LYS A 6 -13.95 40.89 35.72
N THR A 7 -14.83 40.65 36.69
CA THR A 7 -14.70 39.55 37.66
C THR A 7 -14.92 38.19 37.01
N TRP A 8 -15.75 38.11 35.97
CA TRP A 8 -16.03 36.86 35.24
C TRP A 8 -15.05 36.59 34.10
N VAL A 9 -14.28 37.59 33.63
CA VAL A 9 -13.29 37.41 32.55
C VAL A 9 -12.33 36.24 32.81
N PRO A 10 -11.70 36.08 34.00
CA PRO A 10 -10.80 34.96 34.25
C PRO A 10 -11.49 33.59 34.11
N VAL A 11 -12.76 33.50 34.51
CA VAL A 11 -13.57 32.27 34.42
C VAL A 11 -13.89 31.96 32.96
N ILE A 12 -14.31 32.97 32.19
CA ILE A 12 -14.59 32.82 30.75
C ILE A 12 -13.32 32.43 29.99
N VAL A 13 -12.20 33.09 30.26
CA VAL A 13 -10.90 32.78 29.63
C VAL A 13 -10.46 31.35 29.99
N SER A 14 -10.61 30.93 31.24
CA SER A 14 -10.30 29.56 31.66
C SER A 14 -11.18 28.53 30.94
N PHE A 15 -12.48 28.83 30.78
CA PHE A 15 -13.40 27.95 30.06
C PHE A 15 -13.05 27.83 28.57
N ILE A 16 -12.70 28.95 27.92
CA ILE A 16 -12.23 28.96 26.52
C ILE A 16 -10.92 28.19 26.38
N ALA A 17 -9.99 28.33 27.34
CA ALA A 17 -8.73 27.59 27.34
C ALA A 17 -8.97 26.08 27.45
N ILE A 18 -9.87 25.63 28.33
CA ILE A 18 -10.22 24.21 28.46
C ILE A 18 -10.89 23.70 27.18
N LEU A 19 -11.83 24.45 26.62
CA LEU A 19 -12.54 24.05 25.40
C LEU A 19 -11.60 23.96 24.19
N SER A 20 -10.71 24.94 24.03
CA SER A 20 -9.72 24.94 22.95
C SER A 20 -8.70 23.80 23.10
N ALA A 21 -8.26 23.50 24.32
CA ALA A 21 -7.41 22.34 24.59
C ALA A 21 -8.10 21.02 24.22
N PHE A 22 -9.39 20.88 24.56
CA PHE A 22 -10.17 19.68 24.23
C PHE A 22 -10.35 19.48 22.72
N ILE A 23 -10.66 20.56 21.98
CA ILE A 23 -10.79 20.53 20.52
C ILE A 23 -9.45 20.15 19.89
N THR A 24 -8.37 20.78 20.33
CA THR A 24 -7.01 20.54 19.82
C THR A 24 -6.59 19.10 20.05
N TYR A 25 -6.81 18.56 21.27
CA TYR A 25 -6.51 17.17 21.60
C TYR A 25 -7.29 16.18 20.74
N SER A 26 -8.60 16.43 20.54
CA SER A 26 -9.45 15.56 19.73
C SER A 26 -9.00 15.54 18.26
N TRP A 27 -8.63 16.71 17.72
CA TRP A 27 -8.10 16.80 16.37
C TRP A 27 -6.73 16.11 16.26
N GLN A 28 -5.81 16.36 17.20
CA GLN A 28 -4.49 15.72 17.21
C GLN A 28 -4.63 14.19 17.24
N LYS A 29 -5.47 13.65 18.13
CA LYS A 29 -5.73 12.21 18.20
C LYS A 29 -6.28 11.64 16.90
N HIS A 30 -7.10 12.40 16.18
CA HIS A 30 -7.61 11.98 14.86
C HIS A 30 -6.50 11.96 13.80
N VAL A 31 -5.63 12.97 13.80
CA VAL A 31 -4.47 13.04 12.90
C VAL A 31 -3.46 11.92 13.20
N ASP A 32 -3.18 11.66 14.47
CA ASP A 32 -2.26 10.60 14.91
C ASP A 32 -2.76 9.24 14.46
N ARG A 33 -4.04 8.92 14.69
CA ARG A 33 -4.66 7.67 14.21
C ARG A 33 -4.56 7.49 12.70
N LYS A 34 -4.82 8.55 11.93
CA LYS A 34 -4.69 8.50 10.47
C LYS A 34 -3.24 8.24 10.04
N THR A 35 -2.29 8.88 10.73
CA THR A 35 -0.86 8.74 10.46
C THR A 35 -0.37 7.33 10.78
N ASP A 36 -0.83 6.76 11.89
CA ASP A 36 -0.47 5.40 12.31
C ASP A 36 -1.02 4.35 11.35
N LEU A 37 -2.27 4.49 10.90
CA LEU A 37 -2.84 3.61 9.86
C LEU A 37 -2.03 3.69 8.56
N LEU A 38 -1.65 4.89 8.13
CA LEU A 38 -0.86 5.08 6.93
C LEU A 38 0.52 4.43 7.05
N LYS A 39 1.19 4.56 8.21
CA LYS A 39 2.47 3.88 8.48
C LYS A 39 2.31 2.34 8.46
N GLN A 40 1.25 1.81 9.07
CA GLN A 40 0.98 0.37 9.05
C GLN A 40 0.78 -0.14 7.62
N ARG A 41 -0.01 0.57 6.80
CA ARG A 41 -0.19 0.22 5.39
C ARG A 41 1.12 0.24 4.61
N GLN A 42 1.93 1.28 4.78
CA GLN A 42 3.26 1.38 4.15
C GLN A 42 4.14 0.18 4.49
N GLN A 43 4.18 -0.22 5.77
CA GLN A 43 4.96 -1.37 6.21
C GLN A 43 4.50 -2.67 5.54
N VAL A 44 3.18 -2.89 5.47
CA VAL A 44 2.62 -4.08 4.82
C VAL A 44 2.86 -4.07 3.31
N TYR A 45 2.76 -2.92 2.64
CA TYR A 45 3.08 -2.79 1.22
C TYR A 45 4.55 -3.11 0.94
N ILE A 46 5.47 -2.57 1.74
CA ILE A 46 6.89 -2.89 1.65
C ILE A 46 7.12 -4.40 1.87
N LYS A 47 6.51 -4.98 2.90
CA LYS A 47 6.63 -6.42 3.21
C LYS A 47 6.17 -7.28 2.02
N LEU A 48 5.07 -6.91 1.37
CA LEU A 48 4.59 -7.59 0.16
C LEU A 48 5.57 -7.45 -1.00
N LEU A 49 6.01 -6.24 -1.33
CA LEU A 49 6.90 -6.01 -2.48
C LEU A 49 8.26 -6.73 -2.30
N VAL A 50 8.79 -6.72 -1.08
CA VAL A 50 10.02 -7.45 -0.73
C VAL A 50 9.82 -8.96 -0.85
N SER A 51 8.71 -9.51 -0.33
CA SER A 51 8.43 -10.95 -0.43
C SER A 51 8.16 -11.40 -1.86
N LEU A 52 7.50 -10.57 -2.68
CA LEU A 52 7.32 -10.82 -4.10
C LEU A 52 8.66 -10.84 -4.85
N THR A 53 9.53 -9.85 -4.60
CA THR A 53 10.88 -9.81 -5.20
C THR A 53 11.70 -11.02 -4.79
N ARG A 54 11.63 -11.43 -3.52
CA ARG A 54 12.30 -12.65 -3.03
C ARG A 54 11.78 -13.92 -3.69
N GLN A 55 10.47 -14.04 -3.88
CA GLN A 55 9.88 -15.20 -4.57
C GLN A 55 10.36 -15.32 -6.02
N ILE A 56 10.52 -14.18 -6.71
CA ILE A 56 11.02 -14.13 -8.09
C ILE A 56 12.48 -14.60 -8.15
N VAL A 57 13.30 -14.25 -7.16
CA VAL A 57 14.71 -14.66 -7.09
C VAL A 57 14.85 -16.12 -6.63
N ASP A 58 14.03 -16.54 -5.65
CA ASP A 58 14.04 -17.88 -5.07
C ASP A 58 12.61 -18.30 -4.73
N SER A 59 12.11 -19.30 -5.46
CA SER A 59 10.76 -19.87 -5.30
C SER A 59 10.67 -20.96 -4.23
N SER A 60 11.60 -21.00 -3.28
CA SER A 60 11.56 -21.94 -2.15
C SER A 60 10.27 -21.84 -1.31
N PRO A 61 9.77 -22.96 -0.74
CA PRO A 61 8.54 -22.97 0.06
C PRO A 61 8.49 -21.92 1.19
N PRO A 62 9.59 -21.62 1.91
CA PRO A 62 9.60 -20.56 2.93
C PRO A 62 9.29 -19.17 2.37
N ASN A 63 9.72 -18.85 1.14
CA ASN A 63 9.46 -17.56 0.52
C ASN A 63 7.99 -17.44 0.07
N LEU A 64 7.41 -18.54 -0.39
CA LEU A 64 5.99 -18.61 -0.75
C LEU A 64 5.08 -18.45 0.50
N ALA A 65 5.46 -19.03 1.63
CA ALA A 65 4.77 -18.82 2.90
C ALA A 65 4.79 -17.35 3.34
N LYS A 66 5.96 -16.70 3.29
CA LYS A 66 6.12 -15.27 3.62
C LYS A 66 5.31 -14.36 2.69
N LEU A 67 5.22 -14.72 1.42
CA LEU A 67 4.38 -13.99 0.46
C LEU A 67 2.90 -14.14 0.79
N ASN A 68 2.43 -15.35 1.10
CA ASN A 68 1.04 -15.58 1.46
C ASN A 68 0.65 -14.87 2.77
N GLU A 69 1.55 -14.86 3.74
CA GLU A 69 1.39 -14.08 4.98
C GLU A 69 1.26 -12.58 4.68
N ALA A 70 2.18 -12.02 3.87
CA ALA A 70 2.12 -10.62 3.47
C ALA A 70 0.84 -10.27 2.69
N ARG A 71 0.33 -11.21 1.87
CA ARG A 71 -0.94 -11.05 1.15
C ARG A 71 -2.15 -11.04 2.09
N ALA A 72 -2.17 -11.90 3.09
CA ALA A 72 -3.23 -11.94 4.09
C ALA A 72 -3.25 -10.65 4.92
N GLU A 73 -2.08 -10.19 5.38
CA GLU A 73 -1.95 -8.92 6.11
C GLU A 73 -2.41 -7.73 5.25
N LEU A 74 -2.03 -7.70 3.97
CA LEU A 74 -2.46 -6.65 3.04
C LEU A 74 -3.98 -6.57 2.95
N PHE A 75 -4.66 -7.72 2.86
CA PHE A 75 -6.11 -7.75 2.76
C PHE A 75 -6.80 -7.16 4.01
N LEU A 76 -6.16 -7.21 5.18
CA LEU A 76 -6.72 -6.67 6.41
C LEU A 76 -6.57 -5.15 6.55
N VAL A 77 -5.47 -4.57 6.05
CA VAL A 77 -5.13 -3.17 6.32
C VAL A 77 -5.24 -2.24 5.12
N ALA A 78 -5.16 -2.78 3.90
CA ALA A 78 -5.12 -1.98 2.69
C ALA A 78 -6.48 -1.34 2.36
N SER A 79 -6.48 -0.28 1.55
CA SER A 79 -7.71 0.19 0.93
C SER A 79 -8.23 -0.79 -0.11
N ASP A 80 -9.54 -0.73 -0.39
CA ASP A 80 -10.20 -1.58 -1.37
C ASP A 80 -9.53 -1.53 -2.74
N GLN A 81 -9.07 -0.34 -3.17
CA GLN A 81 -8.40 -0.17 -4.45
C GLN A 81 -7.08 -0.97 -4.51
N VAL A 82 -6.31 -1.00 -3.42
CA VAL A 82 -5.07 -1.78 -3.33
C VAL A 82 -5.38 -3.27 -3.24
N ALA A 83 -6.38 -3.68 -2.47
CA ALA A 83 -6.79 -5.09 -2.36
C ALA A 83 -7.25 -5.65 -3.72
N ILE A 84 -8.07 -4.90 -4.46
CA ILE A 84 -8.57 -5.29 -5.78
C ILE A 84 -7.44 -5.41 -6.80
N SER A 85 -6.56 -4.40 -6.89
CA SER A 85 -5.43 -4.41 -7.84
C SER A 85 -4.45 -5.54 -7.54
N THR A 86 -4.14 -5.77 -6.25
CA THR A 86 -3.32 -6.90 -5.79
C THR A 86 -3.96 -8.24 -6.18
N GLY A 87 -5.27 -8.39 -5.97
CA GLY A 87 -6.01 -9.59 -6.36
C GLY A 87 -5.97 -9.87 -7.86
N ARG A 88 -6.08 -8.82 -8.70
CA ARG A 88 -5.98 -8.94 -10.16
C ARG A 88 -4.59 -9.43 -10.58
N PHE A 89 -3.53 -8.81 -10.07
CA PHE A 89 -2.15 -9.18 -10.36
C PHE A 89 -1.87 -10.65 -10.07
N PHE A 90 -2.14 -11.11 -8.85
CA PHE A 90 -1.87 -12.51 -8.50
C PHE A 90 -2.79 -13.50 -9.22
N LYS A 91 -4.02 -13.11 -9.56
CA LYS A 91 -4.89 -13.93 -10.40
C LYS A 91 -4.30 -14.12 -11.80
N ALA A 92 -3.70 -13.09 -12.39
CA ALA A 92 -3.00 -13.24 -13.67
C ALA A 92 -1.71 -14.04 -13.53
N GLN A 93 -0.92 -13.83 -12.47
CA GLN A 93 0.29 -14.60 -12.21
C GLN A 93 -0.03 -16.11 -12.09
N ASN A 94 -1.08 -16.46 -11.34
CA ASN A 94 -1.49 -17.86 -11.18
C ASN A 94 -1.98 -18.48 -12.49
N ARG A 95 -2.69 -17.71 -13.33
CA ARG A 95 -3.15 -18.18 -14.65
C ARG A 95 -1.98 -18.42 -15.59
N ALA A 96 -1.04 -17.49 -15.68
CA ALA A 96 0.16 -17.62 -16.48
C ALA A 96 0.97 -18.87 -16.10
N SER A 97 1.10 -19.15 -14.81
CA SER A 97 1.79 -20.35 -14.31
C SER A 97 1.04 -21.67 -14.59
N SER A 98 -0.30 -21.63 -14.69
CA SER A 98 -1.12 -22.80 -14.98
C SER A 98 -1.27 -23.08 -16.49
N GLU A 99 -1.26 -22.03 -17.31
CA GLU A 99 -1.38 -22.11 -18.77
C GLU A 99 -0.07 -22.58 -19.42
N GLU A 100 1.10 -22.19 -18.88
CA GLU A 100 2.42 -22.74 -19.27
C GLU A 100 2.48 -24.28 -19.22
N LYS A 101 1.70 -24.89 -18.32
CA LYS A 101 1.66 -26.36 -18.15
C LYS A 101 0.72 -27.07 -19.12
N SER A 102 -0.20 -26.37 -19.77
CA SER A 102 -1.35 -26.99 -20.42
C SER A 102 -1.38 -26.87 -21.95
N GLN A 103 -0.82 -25.82 -22.55
CA GLN A 103 -0.75 -25.64 -24.01
C GLN A 103 0.04 -24.38 -24.32
N GLY A 104 0.80 -24.35 -25.43
CA GLY A 104 1.62 -23.23 -25.90
C GLY A 104 0.84 -21.96 -26.27
N SER A 105 0.10 -21.42 -25.30
CA SER A 105 -0.71 -20.21 -25.39
C SER A 105 0.08 -19.03 -24.86
N VAL A 106 -0.05 -17.92 -25.58
CA VAL A 106 0.65 -16.66 -25.44
C VAL A 106 0.42 -16.09 -24.03
N ASN A 107 1.37 -16.34 -23.12
CA ASN A 107 1.57 -15.49 -21.97
C ASN A 107 1.70 -14.06 -22.51
N ASN A 108 0.80 -13.16 -22.10
CA ASN A 108 0.94 -11.73 -22.38
C ASN A 108 1.74 -11.11 -21.24
N PRO A 109 3.09 -11.10 -21.28
CA PRO A 109 3.94 -10.53 -20.23
C PRO A 109 3.54 -9.09 -19.91
N ASP A 110 3.13 -8.34 -20.95
CA ASP A 110 2.65 -6.96 -20.84
C ASP A 110 1.43 -6.84 -19.93
N LYS A 111 0.54 -7.83 -19.93
CA LYS A 111 -0.65 -7.82 -19.07
C LYS A 111 -0.30 -8.02 -17.60
N ILE A 112 0.68 -8.89 -17.31
CA ILE A 112 1.17 -9.11 -15.94
C ILE A 112 1.91 -7.87 -15.46
N LEU A 113 2.75 -7.28 -16.31
CA LEU A 113 3.48 -6.05 -16.01
C LEU A 113 2.53 -4.88 -15.76
N ASN A 114 1.48 -4.72 -16.58
CA ASN A 114 0.46 -3.70 -16.37
C ASN A 114 -0.28 -3.88 -15.05
N GLN A 115 -0.64 -5.11 -14.67
CA GLN A 115 -1.31 -5.36 -13.39
C GLN A 115 -0.40 -5.22 -12.18
N TYR A 116 0.88 -5.58 -12.32
CA TYR A 116 1.89 -5.30 -11.30
C TYR A 116 2.04 -3.79 -11.10
N THR A 117 2.12 -3.04 -12.19
CA THR A 117 2.18 -1.58 -12.19
C THR A 117 0.96 -0.96 -11.54
N GLU A 118 -0.25 -1.39 -11.92
CA GLU A 118 -1.50 -0.93 -11.32
C GLU A 118 -1.52 -1.16 -9.80
N MET A 119 -1.05 -2.34 -9.35
CA MET A 119 -0.93 -2.67 -7.93
C MET A 119 0.02 -1.71 -7.21
N VAL A 120 1.24 -1.51 -7.72
CA VAL A 120 2.21 -0.62 -7.08
C VAL A 120 1.74 0.84 -7.10
N PHE A 121 1.11 1.27 -8.20
CA PHE A 121 0.54 2.61 -8.30
C PHE A 121 -0.60 2.83 -7.31
N ALA A 122 -1.48 1.84 -7.13
CA ALA A 122 -2.53 1.88 -6.12
C ALA A 122 -1.94 2.02 -4.71
N MET A 123 -0.91 1.23 -4.37
CA MET A 123 -0.21 1.33 -3.08
C MET A 123 0.39 2.72 -2.87
N ARG A 124 1.03 3.27 -3.91
CA ARG A 124 1.61 4.62 -3.87
C ARG A 124 0.55 5.69 -3.65
N LYS A 125 -0.56 5.62 -4.38
CA LYS A 125 -1.67 6.58 -4.23
C LYS A 125 -2.31 6.52 -2.84
N ASP A 126 -2.42 5.32 -2.27
CA ASP A 126 -2.91 5.14 -0.90
C ASP A 126 -1.98 5.77 0.14
N CYS A 127 -0.66 5.74 -0.09
CA CYS A 127 0.33 6.35 0.79
C CYS A 127 0.52 7.86 0.56
N PHE A 128 0.24 8.35 -0.65
CA PHE A 128 0.49 9.71 -1.08
C PHE A 128 -0.72 10.28 -1.83
N GLU A 129 -1.70 10.76 -1.07
CA GLU A 129 -3.00 11.25 -1.56
C GLU A 129 -2.86 12.38 -2.60
N LYS A 130 -1.78 13.18 -2.54
CA LYS A 130 -1.48 14.29 -3.45
C LYS A 130 -0.39 14.00 -4.50
N SER A 131 -0.05 12.73 -4.72
CA SER A 131 0.99 12.37 -5.69
C SER A 131 0.62 12.84 -7.10
N LYS A 132 1.51 13.62 -7.74
CA LYS A 132 1.41 14.03 -9.15
C LYS A 132 2.15 13.07 -10.10
N LEU A 133 2.70 11.99 -9.56
CA LEU A 133 3.47 11.03 -10.35
C LEU A 133 2.53 10.29 -11.31
N ASP A 134 2.87 10.29 -12.60
CA ASP A 134 2.15 9.52 -13.60
C ASP A 134 2.48 8.02 -13.48
N ILE A 135 1.58 7.15 -13.95
CA ILE A 135 1.74 5.69 -13.91
C ILE A 135 3.04 5.28 -14.63
N LEU A 136 3.32 5.86 -15.79
CA LEU A 136 4.52 5.57 -16.58
C LEU A 136 5.81 5.93 -15.82
N GLN A 137 5.82 7.07 -15.13
CA GLN A 137 6.96 7.49 -14.30
C GLN A 137 7.14 6.61 -13.05
N ALA A 138 6.06 6.01 -12.55
CA ALA A 138 6.13 5.06 -11.46
C ALA A 138 6.79 3.74 -11.90
N VAL A 139 6.52 3.29 -13.14
CA VAL A 139 7.05 2.06 -13.74
C VAL A 139 8.57 2.09 -13.85
N ASP A 140 9.14 3.22 -14.30
CA ASP A 140 10.59 3.36 -14.50
C ASP A 140 11.39 3.19 -13.21
N GLY A 141 10.76 3.43 -12.04
CA GLY A 141 11.38 3.26 -10.73
C GLY A 141 11.21 1.87 -10.11
N LEU A 142 10.48 0.95 -10.76
CA LEU A 142 10.21 -0.37 -10.19
C LEU A 142 11.42 -1.31 -10.41
N PRO A 143 11.87 -2.03 -9.36
CA PRO A 143 13.04 -2.92 -9.47
C PRO A 143 12.80 -4.17 -10.33
N ILE A 144 11.56 -4.41 -10.79
CA ILE A 144 11.18 -5.60 -11.53
C ILE A 144 11.01 -5.26 -13.01
N HIS A 145 12.10 -5.36 -13.77
CA HIS A 145 12.03 -5.52 -15.21
C HIS A 145 11.67 -6.98 -15.52
N TYR A 146 10.37 -7.27 -15.67
CA TYR A 146 9.84 -8.62 -15.94
C TYR A 146 10.51 -9.33 -17.13
N TYR A 147 11.15 -8.59 -18.03
CA TYR A 147 11.83 -9.13 -19.22
C TYR A 147 13.09 -9.95 -18.97
N LYS A 148 13.78 -9.81 -17.81
CA LYS A 148 15.10 -10.48 -17.61
C LYS A 148 15.09 -11.79 -16.84
N VAL A 149 13.94 -12.20 -16.31
CA VAL A 149 13.85 -13.44 -15.48
C VAL A 149 13.49 -14.67 -16.32
N GLN A 150 12.75 -14.51 -17.43
CA GLN A 150 12.41 -15.65 -18.31
C GLN A 150 13.61 -16.19 -19.11
N GLU A 151 14.66 -15.41 -19.35
CA GLU A 151 15.86 -15.90 -20.04
C GLU A 151 16.74 -16.82 -19.16
N ARG A 152 16.54 -16.86 -17.84
CA ARG A 152 17.34 -17.72 -16.94
C ARG A 152 16.71 -19.07 -16.63
N THR A 153 15.44 -19.29 -16.93
CA THR A 153 14.75 -20.56 -16.62
C THR A 153 14.71 -21.53 -17.80
N ILE A 154 15.22 -21.14 -18.98
CA ILE A 154 15.28 -22.00 -20.18
C ILE A 154 16.68 -22.67 -20.33
N VAL A 155 17.64 -22.36 -19.44
CA VAL A 155 18.95 -23.02 -19.42
C VAL A 155 19.18 -23.65 -18.05
N GLN A 156 18.61 -24.84 -17.86
CA GLN A 156 19.17 -25.91 -17.03
C GLN A 156 18.52 -27.25 -17.39
#